data_AF-A0A7V3W2V1-F1
#
_entry.id   AF-A0A7V3W2V1-F1
#
_cell.length_a   1.000
_cell.length_b   1.000
_cell.length_c   1.000
_cell.angle_alpha   90.00
_cell.angle_beta   90.00
_cell.angle_gamma   90.00
#
_symmetry.space_group_name_H-M   'P 1'
#
loop_
_entity.id
_entity.type
_entity.pdbx_description
1 polymer ?
#
loop_
_entity_poly.entity_id
_entity_poly.type
_entity_poly.pdbx_seq_one_letter_code
_entity_poly.pdbx_strand_id
1 'polypeptide(L)' 'MVRVAAALNDSPFYKFIRMRVVRIDEGSSEVHLELRPEYKNIWGSVHGGVAATLLDTS' A
#
# COMPACT_ATOMS: atom_id res chain seq x y z
N MET A 1 9.04 -13.07 -9.56
CA MET A 1 8.01 -12.45 -8.71
C MET A 1 8.44 -12.27 -7.26
N VAL A 2 8.96 -13.29 -6.55
CA VAL A 2 9.42 -13.18 -5.15
C VAL A 2 10.39 -12.01 -4.88
N ARG A 3 11.38 -11.78 -5.76
CA ARG A 3 12.33 -10.66 -5.62
C ARG A 3 11.69 -9.28 -5.73
N VAL A 4 10.65 -9.13 -6.54
CA VAL A 4 9.95 -7.84 -6.72
C VAL A 4 9.13 -7.52 -5.48
N ALA A 5 8.36 -8.49 -4.97
CA ALA A 5 7.61 -8.33 -3.73
C ALA A 5 8.54 -7.98 -2.54
N ALA A 6 9.70 -8.62 -2.45
CA ALA A 6 10.69 -8.31 -1.41
C ALA A 6 11.22 -6.88 -1.53
N ALA A 7 11.56 -6.41 -2.74
CA ALA A 7 12.05 -5.05 -2.96
C ALA A 7 10.98 -3.99 -2.66
N LEU A 8 9.72 -4.22 -3.06
CA LEU A 8 8.59 -3.35 -2.76
C LEU A 8 8.34 -3.28 -1.25
N ASN A 9 8.32 -4.42 -0.57
CA ASN A 9 8.13 -4.48 0.89
C ASN A 9 9.29 -3.86 1.67
N ASP A 10 10.50 -3.82 1.09
CA ASP A 10 11.64 -3.15 1.71
C ASP A 10 11.68 -1.64 1.45
N SER A 11 10.88 -1.14 0.49
CA SER A 11 10.79 0.28 0.12
C SER A 11 10.47 1.17 1.33
N PRO A 12 11.22 2.27 1.53
CA PRO A 12 10.93 3.23 2.59
C PRO A 12 9.50 3.76 2.55
N PHE A 13 8.94 3.96 1.36
CA PHE A 13 7.59 4.48 1.21
C PHE A 13 6.52 3.47 1.65
N TYR A 14 6.65 2.20 1.24
CA TYR A 14 5.75 1.13 1.69
C TYR A 14 5.77 0.98 3.20
N LYS A 15 6.95 1.01 3.81
CA LYS A 15 7.10 0.98 5.27
C LYS A 15 6.48 2.20 5.94
N PHE A 16 6.68 3.39 5.38
CA PHE A 16 6.13 4.65 5.90
C PHE A 16 4.60 4.62 5.93
N ILE A 17 3.95 4.24 4.83
CA ILE A 17 2.49 4.21 4.76
C ILE A 17 1.89 2.89 5.27
N ARG A 18 2.72 1.92 5.69
CA ARG A 18 2.31 0.58 6.17
C ARG A 18 1.58 -0.25 5.11
N MET A 19 2.10 -0.17 3.90
CA MET A 19 1.72 -1.05 2.80
C MET A 19 2.63 -2.27 2.71
N ARG A 20 2.04 -3.38 2.28
CA ARG A 20 2.79 -4.60 1.93
C ARG A 20 2.14 -5.31 0.76
N VAL A 21 2.95 -5.78 -0.17
CA VAL A 21 2.53 -6.75 -1.19
C VAL A 21 2.39 -8.12 -0.52
N VAL A 22 1.22 -8.73 -0.65
CA VAL A 22 0.94 -10.07 -0.12
C VAL A 22 0.91 -11.14 -1.20
N ARG A 23 0.57 -10.78 -2.44
CA ARG A 23 0.60 -11.69 -3.59
C ARG A 23 0.93 -10.91 -4.87
N ILE A 24 1.71 -11.52 -5.75
CA ILE A 24 1.92 -11.07 -7.13
C ILE A 24 1.68 -12.29 -8.00
N ASP A 25 0.74 -12.18 -8.91
CA ASP A 25 0.44 -13.18 -9.92
C ASP A 25 0.62 -12.55 -11.32
N GLU A 26 0.43 -13.35 -12.36
CA GLU A 26 0.45 -12.82 -13.72
C GLU A 26 -0.75 -11.87 -13.94
N GLY A 27 -0.46 -10.60 -14.25
CA GLY A 27 -1.47 -9.58 -14.51
C GLY A 27 -2.23 -9.07 -13.28
N SER A 28 -1.87 -9.48 -12.06
CA SER A 28 -2.51 -8.97 -10.85
C SER A 28 -1.56 -8.93 -9.64
N SER A 29 -1.88 -8.04 -8.70
CA SER A 29 -1.19 -7.93 -7.42
C SER A 29 -2.21 -7.71 -6.31
N GLU A 30 -1.87 -8.16 -5.11
CA GLU A 30 -2.63 -7.87 -3.90
C GLU A 30 -1.73 -7.13 -2.91
N VAL A 31 -2.16 -5.93 -2.53
CA VAL A 31 -1.45 -5.04 -1.62
C VAL A 31 -2.37 -4.70 -0.44
N HIS A 32 -1.86 -4.85 0.77
CA HIS A 32 -2.58 -4.52 2.00
C HIS A 32 -2.03 -3.23 2.60
N LEU A 33 -2.94 -2.36 3.07
CA LEU A 33 -2.63 -1.15 3.83
C LEU A 33 -3.17 -1.30 5.26
N GLU A 34 -2.30 -1.18 6.27
CA GLU A 34 -2.74 -1.09 7.66
C GLU A 34 -3.25 0.34 7.95
N LEU A 35 -4.56 0.51 8.14
CA LEU A 35 -5.15 1.82 8.41
C LEU A 35 -4.75 2.36 9.78
N ARG A 36 -4.40 3.64 9.81
CA ARG A 36 -4.03 4.39 11.01
C ARG A 36 -4.82 5.70 11.10
N PRO A 37 -5.03 6.25 12.32
CA PRO A 37 -5.74 7.53 12.48
C PRO A 37 -5.16 8.67 11.63
N GLU A 38 -3.84 8.70 11.45
CA GLU A 38 -3.10 9.69 10.66
C GLU A 38 -3.44 9.67 9.17
N TYR A 39 -4.07 8.59 8.69
CA TYR A 39 -4.47 8.44 7.29
C TYR A 39 -5.90 8.91 7.02
N LYS A 40 -6.59 9.41 8.05
CA LYS A 40 -7.95 9.91 7.92
C LYS A 40 -7.94 11.37 7.48
N ASN A 41 -8.92 11.74 6.67
CA ASN A 41 -9.24 13.13 6.39
C ASN A 41 -9.95 13.78 7.59
N ILE A 42 -10.28 15.07 7.46
CA ILE A 42 -10.99 15.86 8.48
C ILE A 42 -12.38 15.30 8.86
N TRP A 43 -12.93 14.38 8.06
CA TRP A 43 -14.20 13.71 8.29
C TRP A 43 -14.06 12.32 8.92
N GLY A 44 -12.84 11.90 9.27
CA GLY A 44 -12.58 10.62 9.92
C GLY A 44 -12.59 9.40 8.98
N SER A 45 -12.79 9.62 7.67
CA SER A 45 -12.68 8.61 6.62
C SER A 45 -11.26 8.56 6.06
N VAL A 46 -10.87 7.47 5.39
CA VAL A 46 -9.55 7.40 4.72
C VAL A 46 -9.39 8.57 3.75
N HIS A 47 -8.27 9.28 3.85
CA HIS A 47 -7.96 10.40 2.96
C HIS A 47 -7.86 9.89 1.51
N GLY A 48 -8.47 10.61 0.57
CA GLY A 48 -8.52 10.19 -0.83
C GLY A 48 -7.13 9.93 -1.43
N GLY A 49 -6.13 10.73 -1.06
CA GLY A 49 -4.75 10.52 -1.47
C GLY A 49 -4.13 9.20 -0.97
N VAL A 50 -4.52 8.71 0.21
CA VAL A 50 -4.05 7.40 0.73
C VAL A 50 -4.69 6.26 -0.07
N ALA A 51 -5.99 6.36 -0.36
CA ALA A 51 -6.67 5.38 -1.20
C ALA A 51 -6.12 5.39 -2.65
N ALA A 52 -5.86 6.58 -3.20
CA ALA A 52 -5.24 6.72 -4.52
C ALA A 52 -3.84 6.11 -4.55
N THR A 53 -3.01 6.35 -3.53
CA THR A 53 -1.70 5.69 -3.40
C THR A 53 -1.82 4.18 -3.41
N LEU A 54 -2.76 3.59 -2.66
CA LEU A 54 -2.96 2.14 -2.65
C LEU A 54 -3.33 1.59 -4.03
N LEU A 55 -4.15 2.32 -4.80
CA LEU A 55 -4.55 1.94 -6.16
C LEU A 55 -3.41 2.13 -7.19
N ASP A 56 -2.61 3.18 -7.03
CA ASP A 56 -1.51 3.53 -7.94
C ASP A 56 -0.31 2.57 -7.82
N THR A 57 -0.14 1.94 -6.66
CA THR A 57 1.07 1.21 -6.26
C THR A 57 1.20 -0.20 -6.89
N SER A 58 0.81 -0.33 -8.17
CA SER A 58 0.81 -1.58 -8.96
C SER A 58 2.07 -1.73 -9.81
#